data_AF-A0A8H4APM7-F1
#
_entry.id   AF-A0A8H4APM7-F1
#
_cell.length_a   1.000
_cell.length_b   1.000
_cell.length_c   1.000
_cell.angle_alpha   90.00
_cell.angle_beta   90.00
_cell.angle_gamma   90.00
#
_symmetry.space_group_name_H-M   'P 1'
#
loop_
_entity.id
_entity.type
_entity.pdbx_description
1 polymer ?
#
loop_
_entity_poly.entity_id
_entity_poly.type
_entity_poly.pdbx_seq_one_letter_code
_entity_poly.pdbx_strand_id
1 'polypeptide(L)'
;MDPDASISSTILPARKKILIQLPVREAHFINSSSISNDEHFAEISSWIDAKNFRISDNDPNNISQLTSDIEDLKARLYIFCSLKKVNINYTAFKDLLKKYGCSSAGEKPSKNLLRGILQRHVIDMIIENANKYLKIDDENEQFLETNENEKEQPLEAILISTTQKLLKYIDLFSTNRIGNDEVTKSAPMKLRQLVNSVLENRGFSEILNEG
;
A
#
# COMPACT_ATOMS: atom_id res chain seq x y z
N MET A 1 42.01 32.21 -17.67
CA MET A 1 40.75 32.26 -16.91
C MET A 1 40.39 33.72 -16.85
N ASP A 2 39.60 34.18 -17.82
CA ASP A 2 39.25 35.58 -18.02
C ASP A 2 37.94 35.88 -17.24
N PRO A 3 37.84 36.96 -16.44
CA PRO A 3 36.66 37.22 -15.62
C PRO A 3 35.48 37.82 -16.39
N ASP A 4 35.67 38.21 -17.66
CA ASP A 4 34.72 39.01 -18.45
C ASP A 4 33.99 38.23 -19.56
N ALA A 5 33.81 36.91 -19.39
CA ALA A 5 32.99 36.12 -20.31
C ALA A 5 31.52 36.53 -20.20
N SER A 6 31.08 37.40 -21.11
CA SER A 6 29.69 37.82 -21.23
C SER A 6 28.80 36.62 -21.54
N ILE A 7 27.90 36.30 -20.62
CA ILE A 7 26.88 35.26 -20.77
C ILE A 7 25.75 35.86 -21.61
N SER A 8 25.69 35.47 -22.88
CA SER A 8 24.57 35.83 -23.75
C SER A 8 23.36 34.95 -23.42
N SER A 9 22.32 35.53 -22.85
CA SER A 9 21.03 34.86 -22.67
C SER A 9 20.22 34.96 -23.96
N THR A 10 19.91 33.82 -24.59
CA THR A 10 18.95 33.77 -25.69
C THR A 10 17.54 33.94 -25.09
N ILE A 11 17.08 35.18 -25.04
CA ILE A 11 15.70 35.50 -24.65
C ILE A 11 14.79 34.93 -25.74
N LEU A 12 14.03 33.89 -25.40
CA LEU A 12 12.99 33.36 -26.28
C LEU A 12 11.98 34.49 -26.58
N PRO A 13 11.55 34.66 -27.84
CA PRO A 13 10.57 35.68 -28.19
C PRO A 13 9.28 35.48 -27.40
N ALA A 14 8.61 36.58 -27.07
CA ALA A 14 7.31 36.54 -26.43
C ALA A 14 6.35 35.62 -27.22
N ARG A 15 5.77 34.62 -26.56
CA ARG A 15 4.78 33.73 -27.17
C ARG A 15 3.66 34.59 -27.75
N LYS A 16 3.49 34.55 -29.08
CA LYS A 16 2.29 35.07 -29.72
C LYS A 16 1.10 34.30 -29.16
N LYS A 17 0.24 34.95 -28.39
CA LYS A 17 -1.10 34.42 -28.09
C LYS A 17 -1.83 34.36 -29.43
N ILE A 18 -1.73 33.23 -30.11
CA ILE A 18 -2.67 32.94 -31.19
C ILE A 18 -4.00 32.79 -30.45
N LEU A 19 -4.90 33.75 -30.67
CA LEU A 19 -6.32 33.56 -30.43
C LEU A 19 -6.77 32.52 -31.45
N ILE A 20 -6.40 31.26 -31.22
CA ILE A 20 -7.04 30.14 -31.89
C ILE A 20 -8.42 30.14 -31.28
N GLN A 21 -9.35 30.81 -31.95
CA GLN A 21 -10.75 30.53 -31.73
C GLN A 21 -10.89 29.06 -32.07
N LEU A 22 -10.96 28.22 -31.04
CA LEU A 22 -11.30 26.81 -31.22
C LEU A 22 -12.51 26.78 -32.15
N PRO A 23 -12.52 25.91 -33.18
CA PRO A 23 -13.64 25.84 -34.09
C PRO A 23 -14.91 25.80 -33.25
N VAL A 24 -15.81 26.76 -33.51
CA VAL A 24 -17.13 26.76 -32.88
C VAL A 24 -17.70 25.39 -33.17
N ARG A 25 -17.95 24.64 -32.09
CA ARG A 25 -18.46 23.28 -32.18
C ARG A 25 -19.88 23.42 -32.73
N GLU A 26 -20.03 23.41 -34.05
CA GLU A 26 -21.33 23.28 -34.65
C GLU A 26 -21.86 21.93 -34.19
N ALA A 27 -22.86 21.98 -33.29
CA ALA A 27 -23.62 20.82 -32.92
C ALA A 27 -24.53 20.46 -34.10
N HIS A 28 -23.93 20.04 -35.21
CA HIS A 28 -24.57 19.06 -36.06
C HIS A 28 -24.61 17.80 -35.21
N PHE A 29 -25.73 17.62 -34.52
CA PHE A 29 -26.17 16.33 -34.03
C PHE A 29 -26.33 15.45 -35.28
N ILE A 30 -25.20 14.90 -35.75
CA ILE A 30 -25.21 13.73 -36.59
C ILE A 30 -25.96 12.72 -35.76
N ASN A 31 -27.16 12.39 -36.24
CA ASN A 31 -28.09 11.38 -35.75
C ASN A 31 -27.41 10.48 -34.75
N SER A 32 -27.88 10.51 -33.50
CA SER A 32 -27.44 9.69 -32.39
C SER A 32 -27.24 8.26 -32.87
N SER A 33 -26.01 7.95 -33.31
CA SER A 33 -25.59 6.59 -33.55
C SER A 33 -25.80 5.91 -32.20
N SER A 34 -26.48 4.80 -32.21
CA SER A 34 -26.96 3.96 -31.11
C SER A 34 -25.86 3.43 -30.15
N ILE A 35 -24.73 4.13 -30.06
CA ILE A 35 -23.51 3.77 -29.36
C ILE A 35 -23.65 3.99 -27.85
N SER A 36 -24.52 4.91 -27.40
CA SER A 36 -24.78 5.15 -25.99
C SER A 36 -26.28 4.97 -25.72
N ASN A 37 -26.69 3.73 -25.45
CA ASN A 37 -28.04 3.42 -25.03
C ASN A 37 -28.17 3.51 -23.50
N ASP A 38 -29.39 3.72 -22.98
CA ASP A 38 -29.64 3.75 -21.53
C ASP A 38 -29.22 2.46 -20.83
N GLU A 39 -29.20 1.34 -21.57
CA GLU A 39 -28.66 0.05 -21.12
C GLU A 39 -27.14 0.11 -20.87
N HIS A 40 -26.38 0.81 -21.71
CA HIS A 40 -24.94 1.01 -21.53
C HIS A 40 -24.65 1.90 -20.31
N PHE A 41 -25.51 2.88 -20.03
CA PHE A 41 -25.46 3.68 -18.81
C PHE A 41 -25.86 2.90 -17.57
N ALA A 42 -26.87 2.04 -17.66
CA ALA A 42 -27.28 1.16 -16.57
C ALA A 42 -26.20 0.11 -16.25
N GLU A 43 -25.50 -0.40 -17.26
CA GLU A 43 -24.38 -1.33 -17.10
C GLU A 43 -23.16 -0.62 -16.47
N ILE A 44 -22.80 0.58 -16.94
CA ILE A 44 -21.75 1.40 -16.30
C ILE A 44 -22.13 1.78 -14.87
N SER A 45 -23.40 2.13 -14.63
CA SER A 45 -23.90 2.44 -13.28
C SER A 45 -23.90 1.21 -12.39
N SER A 46 -24.26 0.04 -12.93
CA SER A 46 -24.16 -1.26 -12.25
C SER A 46 -22.71 -1.62 -11.92
N TRP A 47 -21.74 -1.34 -12.80
CA TRP A 47 -20.32 -1.50 -12.49
C TRP A 47 -19.84 -0.52 -11.42
N ILE A 48 -20.33 0.73 -11.45
CA ILE A 48 -20.03 1.73 -10.42
C ILE A 48 -20.66 1.31 -9.08
N ASP A 49 -21.90 0.81 -9.06
CA ASP A 49 -22.60 0.37 -7.86
C ASP A 49 -22.07 -0.96 -7.30
N ALA A 50 -21.70 -1.91 -8.17
CA ALA A 50 -21.01 -3.13 -7.80
C ALA A 50 -19.56 -2.87 -7.35
N LYS A 51 -18.95 -1.74 -7.75
CA LYS A 51 -17.63 -1.29 -7.30
C LYS A 51 -17.70 -0.36 -6.09
N ASN A 52 -18.86 0.25 -5.83
CA ASN A 52 -19.25 0.84 -4.55
C ASN A 52 -19.55 -0.24 -3.49
N PHE A 53 -19.58 -1.53 -3.87
CA PHE A 53 -19.59 -2.65 -2.94
C PHE A 53 -18.32 -2.58 -2.07
N ARG A 54 -18.47 -1.95 -0.90
CA ARG A 54 -17.53 -1.93 0.23
C ARG A 54 -16.32 -0.99 0.13
N ILE A 55 -16.42 0.13 -0.60
CA ILE A 55 -15.51 1.30 -0.41
C ILE A 55 -16.28 2.49 0.19
N SER A 56 -17.38 2.22 0.90
CA SER A 56 -18.05 3.21 1.74
C SER A 56 -17.43 3.11 3.13
N ASP A 57 -17.01 4.25 3.68
CA ASP A 57 -16.33 4.43 4.97
C ASP A 57 -17.20 4.05 6.20
N ASN A 58 -18.17 3.16 6.04
CA ASN A 58 -19.23 2.88 7.00
C ASN A 58 -19.67 1.41 7.04
N ASP A 59 -18.79 0.47 6.69
CA ASP A 59 -19.00 -0.91 7.14
C ASP A 59 -18.37 -1.09 8.54
N PRO A 60 -19.15 -0.96 9.63
CA PRO A 60 -18.64 -1.21 10.98
C PRO A 60 -18.07 -2.63 11.13
N ASN A 61 -18.38 -3.56 10.21
CA ASN A 61 -17.81 -4.91 10.26
C ASN A 61 -16.30 -4.97 9.97
N ASN A 62 -15.70 -4.02 9.25
CA ASN A 62 -14.26 -4.10 8.97
C ASN A 62 -13.42 -3.69 10.19
N ILE A 63 -13.86 -2.66 10.94
CA ILE A 63 -13.22 -2.29 12.21
C ILE A 63 -13.41 -3.39 13.25
N SER A 64 -14.61 -3.99 13.35
CA SER A 64 -14.84 -5.10 14.27
C SER A 64 -14.04 -6.34 13.88
N GLN A 65 -13.87 -6.61 12.58
CA GLN A 65 -13.05 -7.73 12.10
C GLN A 65 -11.58 -7.50 12.42
N LEU A 66 -11.01 -6.34 12.09
CA LEU A 66 -9.63 -6.00 12.46
C LEU A 66 -9.42 -6.08 13.98
N THR A 67 -10.39 -5.60 14.76
CA THR A 67 -10.33 -5.70 16.22
C THR A 67 -10.33 -7.16 16.67
N SER A 68 -11.21 -7.99 16.11
CA SER A 68 -11.27 -9.43 16.36
C SER A 68 -9.97 -10.14 15.97
N ASP A 69 -9.38 -9.81 14.82
CA ASP A 69 -8.12 -10.39 14.34
C ASP A 69 -6.95 -9.99 15.23
N ILE A 70 -6.91 -8.75 15.71
CA ILE A 70 -5.91 -8.29 16.69
C ILE A 70 -6.08 -9.03 18.02
N GLU A 71 -7.32 -9.24 18.48
CA GLU A 71 -7.62 -9.99 19.70
C GLU A 71 -7.21 -11.46 19.56
N ASP A 72 -7.50 -12.10 18.42
CA ASP A 72 -7.10 -13.47 18.13
C ASP A 72 -5.57 -13.59 18.04
N LEU A 73 -4.90 -12.69 17.33
CA LEU A 73 -3.44 -12.64 17.28
C LEU A 73 -2.83 -12.47 18.67
N LYS A 74 -3.39 -11.58 19.50
CA LYS A 74 -2.96 -11.39 20.88
C LYS A 74 -3.13 -12.67 21.70
N ALA A 75 -4.26 -13.38 21.55
CA ALA A 75 -4.51 -14.65 22.23
C ALA A 75 -3.51 -15.73 21.78
N ARG A 76 -3.28 -15.88 20.47
CA ARG A 76 -2.30 -16.81 19.90
C ARG A 76 -0.88 -16.50 20.39
N LEU A 77 -0.46 -15.23 20.37
CA LEU A 77 0.85 -14.80 20.89
C LEU A 77 0.98 -15.07 22.39
N TYR A 78 -0.09 -14.89 23.16
CA TYR A 78 -0.11 -15.18 24.58
C TYR A 78 0.06 -16.67 24.87
N ILE A 79 -0.59 -17.53 24.08
CA ILE A 79 -0.45 -18.99 24.19
C ILE A 79 0.95 -19.42 23.74
N PHE A 80 1.40 -18.98 22.56
CA PHE A 80 2.71 -19.32 21.99
C PHE A 80 3.86 -18.92 22.93
N CYS A 81 3.82 -17.71 23.49
CA CYS A 81 4.84 -17.22 24.41
C CYS A 81 4.65 -17.72 25.86
N SER A 82 3.84 -18.75 26.08
CA SER A 82 3.61 -19.28 27.43
C SER A 82 4.82 -20.04 27.96
N LEU A 83 5.40 -19.50 29.02
CA LEU A 83 6.60 -20.05 29.70
C LEU A 83 6.28 -21.24 30.63
N LYS A 84 5.20 -21.98 30.38
CA LYS A 84 4.82 -23.13 31.22
C LYS A 84 5.73 -24.31 30.87
N LYS A 85 6.57 -24.73 31.83
CA LYS A 85 7.46 -25.90 31.74
C LYS A 85 8.57 -25.82 30.68
N VAL A 86 9.01 -24.62 30.30
CA VAL A 86 10.11 -24.43 29.34
C VAL A 86 11.37 -23.97 30.06
N ASN A 87 12.53 -24.56 29.71
CA ASN A 87 13.82 -24.08 30.20
C ASN A 87 14.23 -22.83 29.42
N ILE A 88 14.49 -21.73 30.12
CA ILE A 88 14.71 -20.42 29.51
C ILE A 88 16.21 -20.23 29.29
N ASN A 89 16.59 -19.93 28.05
CA ASN A 89 17.95 -19.48 27.76
C ASN A 89 18.14 -18.03 28.21
N TYR A 90 18.72 -17.84 29.39
CA TYR A 90 18.95 -16.52 29.97
C TYR A 90 20.02 -15.69 29.25
N THR A 91 20.94 -16.30 28.50
CA THR A 91 21.96 -15.52 27.74
C THR A 91 21.30 -14.84 26.54
N ALA A 92 20.60 -15.61 25.71
CA ALA A 92 19.83 -15.08 24.59
C ALA A 92 18.78 -14.04 25.03
N PHE A 93 18.16 -14.25 26.19
CA PHE A 93 17.24 -13.28 26.77
C PHE A 93 17.89 -11.94 27.15
N LYS A 94 19.10 -11.97 27.74
CA LYS A 94 19.84 -10.74 28.06
C LYS A 94 20.22 -9.97 26.79
N ASP A 95 20.51 -10.66 25.69
CA ASP A 95 20.80 -10.02 24.42
C ASP A 95 19.54 -9.36 23.84
N LEU A 96 18.37 -10.01 23.95
CA LEU A 96 17.09 -9.40 23.58
C LEU A 96 16.75 -8.17 24.45
N LEU A 97 16.98 -8.24 25.77
CA LEU A 97 16.79 -7.08 26.66
C LEU A 97 17.60 -5.86 26.20
N LYS A 98 18.88 -6.09 25.85
CA LYS A 98 19.76 -5.04 25.33
C LYS A 98 19.27 -4.52 23.98
N LYS A 99 18.89 -5.42 23.06
CA LYS A 99 18.33 -5.06 21.74
C LYS A 99 17.14 -4.11 21.87
N TYR A 100 16.30 -4.31 22.89
CA TYR A 100 15.10 -3.50 23.14
C TYR A 100 15.30 -2.37 24.17
N GLY A 101 16.53 -2.07 24.59
CA GLY A 101 16.82 -0.98 25.54
C GLY A 101 16.22 -1.16 26.94
N CYS A 102 15.86 -2.39 27.32
CA CYS A 102 15.22 -2.68 28.60
C CYS A 102 16.28 -2.80 29.72
N SER A 103 16.28 -1.84 30.65
CA SER A 103 17.35 -1.66 31.65
C SER A 103 17.14 -2.35 33.00
N SER A 104 16.05 -3.10 33.21
CA SER A 104 15.78 -3.71 34.53
C SER A 104 15.29 -5.14 34.44
N ALA A 105 16.23 -6.07 34.38
CA ALA A 105 16.02 -7.39 34.94
C ALA A 105 17.03 -7.54 36.09
N GLY A 106 16.55 -7.61 37.33
CA GLY A 106 17.37 -8.18 38.41
C GLY A 106 17.82 -9.60 38.06
N GLU A 107 18.63 -10.24 38.90
CA GLU A 107 19.17 -11.59 38.65
C GLU A 107 18.10 -12.63 38.24
N LYS A 108 16.83 -12.38 38.60
CA LYS A 108 15.67 -13.13 38.15
C LYS A 108 14.60 -12.21 37.55
N PRO A 109 14.51 -12.07 36.20
CA PRO A 109 13.46 -11.29 35.55
C PRO A 109 12.07 -11.86 35.87
N SER A 110 11.06 -10.99 35.96
CA SER A 110 9.68 -11.44 36.13
C SER A 110 9.23 -12.25 34.91
N LYS A 111 8.39 -13.27 35.13
CA LYS A 111 7.83 -14.07 34.02
C LYS A 111 7.06 -13.22 33.01
N ASN A 112 6.49 -12.10 33.47
CA ASN A 112 5.77 -11.16 32.62
C ASN A 112 6.73 -10.39 31.71
N LEU A 113 7.88 -9.95 32.22
CA LEU A 113 8.91 -9.29 31.42
C LEU A 113 9.45 -10.23 30.34
N LEU A 114 9.78 -11.47 30.71
CA LEU A 114 10.25 -12.47 29.77
C LEU A 114 9.22 -12.77 28.67
N ARG A 115 7.94 -12.92 29.06
CA ARG A 115 6.86 -13.12 28.10
C ARG A 115 6.70 -11.92 27.17
N GLY A 116 6.71 -10.69 27.68
CA GLY A 116 6.53 -9.48 26.88
C GLY A 116 7.65 -9.28 25.86
N ILE A 117 8.90 -9.57 26.26
CA ILE A 117 10.05 -9.50 25.34
C ILE A 117 9.96 -10.57 24.26
N LEU A 118 9.54 -11.79 24.61
CA LEU A 118 9.35 -12.84 23.63
C LEU A 118 8.23 -12.49 22.64
N GLN A 119 7.10 -11.97 23.13
CA GLN A 119 6.01 -11.50 22.28
C GLN A 119 6.49 -10.40 21.33
N ARG A 120 7.25 -9.42 21.81
CA ARG A 120 7.81 -8.38 20.95
C ARG A 120 8.74 -8.97 19.89
N HIS A 121 9.60 -9.90 20.29
CA HIS A 121 10.53 -10.56 19.37
C HIS A 121 9.81 -11.33 18.26
N VAL A 122 8.75 -12.06 18.59
CA VAL A 122 7.93 -12.77 17.61
C VAL A 122 7.22 -11.80 16.68
N ILE A 123 6.66 -10.69 17.19
CA ILE A 123 6.04 -9.66 16.35
C ILE A 123 7.06 -9.05 15.37
N ASP A 124 8.26 -8.70 15.86
CA ASP A 124 9.32 -8.19 14.99
C ASP A 124 9.70 -9.19 13.90
N MET A 125 9.80 -10.48 14.25
CA MET A 125 10.10 -11.55 13.29
C MET A 125 8.99 -11.70 12.23
N ILE A 126 7.71 -11.63 12.64
CA ILE A 126 6.58 -11.67 11.71
C ILE A 126 6.64 -10.46 10.76
N ILE A 127 6.85 -9.26 11.29
CA ILE A 127 6.95 -8.03 10.48
C ILE A 127 8.14 -8.10 9.52
N GLU A 128 9.30 -8.58 9.99
CA GLU A 128 10.49 -8.73 9.16
C GLU A 128 10.26 -9.73 8.03
N ASN A 129 9.64 -10.87 8.31
CA ASN A 129 9.32 -11.87 7.30
C ASN A 129 8.25 -11.37 6.32
N ALA A 130 7.21 -10.68 6.79
CA ALA A 130 6.22 -10.05 5.94
C ALA A 130 6.88 -9.02 5.01
N ASN A 131 7.75 -8.16 5.55
CA ASN A 131 8.48 -7.20 4.74
C ASN A 131 9.41 -7.89 3.72
N LYS A 132 10.10 -8.97 4.07
CA LYS A 132 10.92 -9.74 3.12
C LYS A 132 10.08 -10.34 2.01
N TYR A 133 8.92 -10.90 2.34
CA TYR A 133 7.99 -11.45 1.37
C TYR A 133 7.41 -10.38 0.43
N LEU A 134 7.16 -9.18 0.96
CA LEU A 134 6.56 -8.05 0.22
C LEU A 134 7.58 -7.14 -0.47
N LYS A 135 8.88 -7.31 -0.22
CA LYS A 135 9.93 -6.53 -0.87
C LYS A 135 10.14 -7.04 -2.29
N ILE A 136 9.93 -6.13 -3.23
CA ILE A 136 10.48 -6.20 -4.57
C ILE A 136 11.66 -5.24 -4.55
N ASP A 137 12.85 -5.73 -4.91
CA ASP A 137 14.07 -4.92 -4.89
C ASP A 137 13.88 -3.64 -5.72
N ASP A 138 13.88 -2.49 -5.05
CA ASP A 138 13.75 -1.15 -5.65
C ASP A 138 14.86 -0.85 -6.68
N GLU A 139 15.92 -1.66 -6.73
CA GLU A 139 17.06 -1.46 -7.64
C GLU A 139 16.84 -1.99 -9.07
N ASN A 140 15.80 -2.81 -9.30
CA ASN A 140 15.43 -3.24 -10.64
C ASN A 140 14.18 -2.49 -11.10
N GLU A 141 14.34 -1.21 -11.45
CA GLU A 141 13.31 -0.41 -12.15
C GLU A 141 12.90 -0.98 -13.53
N GLN A 142 13.48 -2.11 -13.96
CA GLN A 142 13.30 -2.67 -15.28
C GLN A 142 13.08 -4.19 -15.27
N PHE A 143 12.02 -4.70 -14.63
CA PHE A 143 11.56 -6.07 -14.91
C PHE A 143 10.04 -6.20 -14.74
N LEU A 144 9.32 -5.95 -15.83
CA LEU A 144 7.97 -6.48 -16.02
C LEU A 144 7.81 -7.21 -17.36
N GLU A 145 8.88 -7.49 -18.09
CA GLU A 145 8.78 -8.32 -19.28
C GLU A 145 9.80 -9.46 -19.22
N THR A 146 9.24 -10.66 -19.01
CA THR A 146 9.74 -11.97 -19.47
C THR A 146 11.21 -12.29 -19.19
N ASN A 147 11.46 -13.08 -18.14
CA ASN A 147 12.59 -14.01 -18.14
C ASN A 147 12.12 -15.35 -17.55
N GLU A 148 12.05 -16.37 -18.41
CA GLU A 148 11.56 -17.73 -18.13
C GLU A 148 12.42 -18.53 -17.13
N ASN A 149 13.34 -17.89 -16.39
CA ASN A 149 14.32 -18.57 -15.53
C ASN A 149 14.54 -17.94 -14.14
N GLU A 150 13.73 -16.98 -13.69
CA GLU A 150 13.88 -16.35 -12.37
C GLU A 150 12.62 -16.52 -11.52
N LYS A 151 12.82 -16.86 -10.24
CA LYS A 151 11.78 -17.12 -9.24
C LYS A 151 10.58 -16.19 -9.44
N GLU A 152 9.45 -16.76 -9.88
CA GLU A 152 8.20 -16.05 -10.01
C GLU A 152 7.91 -15.29 -8.70
N GLN A 153 7.92 -13.97 -8.77
CA GLN A 153 7.58 -13.15 -7.62
C GLN A 153 6.10 -13.37 -7.30
N PRO A 154 5.72 -13.45 -6.01
CA PRO A 154 4.32 -13.61 -5.65
C PRO A 154 3.49 -12.45 -6.19
N LEU A 155 2.35 -12.76 -6.80
CA LEU A 155 1.49 -11.77 -7.46
C LEU A 155 1.04 -10.68 -6.49
N GLU A 156 0.91 -11.02 -5.21
CA GLU A 156 0.61 -10.10 -4.10
C GLU A 156 1.69 -9.03 -3.94
N ALA A 157 2.97 -9.41 -3.99
CA ALA A 157 4.07 -8.47 -3.87
C ALA A 157 4.14 -7.55 -5.10
N ILE A 158 3.95 -8.10 -6.31
CA ILE A 158 3.91 -7.31 -7.55
C ILE A 158 2.79 -6.26 -7.48
N LEU A 159 1.60 -6.67 -7.03
CA LEU A 159 0.46 -5.77 -6.87
C LEU A 159 0.75 -4.66 -5.84
N ILE A 160 1.32 -5.01 -4.69
CA ILE A 160 1.67 -4.05 -3.63
C ILE A 160 2.73 -3.05 -4.11
N SER A 161 3.80 -3.51 -4.75
CA SER A 161 4.87 -2.63 -5.24
C SER A 161 4.39 -1.68 -6.33
N THR A 162 3.58 -2.17 -7.27
CA THR A 162 2.98 -1.36 -8.34
C THR A 162 2.06 -0.29 -7.74
N THR A 163 1.30 -0.66 -6.71
CA THR A 163 0.46 0.27 -5.95
C THR A 163 1.28 1.36 -5.28
N GLN A 164 2.43 1.00 -4.67
CA GLN A 164 3.33 1.98 -4.08
C GLN A 164 3.92 2.95 -5.13
N LYS A 165 4.30 2.45 -6.31
CA LYS A 165 4.74 3.29 -7.44
C LYS A 165 3.65 4.27 -7.86
N LEU A 166 2.41 3.78 -8.00
CA LEU A 166 1.28 4.64 -8.35
C LEU A 166 1.01 5.72 -7.29
N LEU A 167 1.10 5.36 -6.00
CA LEU A 167 0.97 6.33 -4.91
C LEU A 167 2.05 7.43 -4.97
N LYS A 168 3.30 7.07 -5.29
CA LYS A 168 4.38 8.05 -5.51
C LYS A 168 4.03 9.00 -6.67
N TYR A 169 3.49 8.48 -7.77
CA TYR A 169 3.08 9.32 -8.91
C TYR A 169 1.88 10.22 -8.60
N ILE A 170 0.91 9.75 -7.81
CA ILE A 170 -0.22 10.58 -7.35
C ILE A 170 0.30 11.75 -6.50
N ASP A 171 1.25 11.50 -5.60
CA ASP A 171 1.85 12.55 -4.77
C ASP A 171 2.64 13.57 -5.63
N LEU A 172 3.44 13.08 -6.58
CA LEU A 172 4.16 13.93 -7.53
C LEU A 172 3.21 14.76 -8.40
N PHE A 173 2.07 14.18 -8.81
CA PHE A 173 1.06 14.91 -9.58
C PHE A 173 0.40 16.01 -8.75
N SER A 174 0.04 15.68 -7.50
CA SER A 174 -0.56 16.63 -6.53
C SER A 174 0.36 17.81 -6.22
N THR A 175 1.67 17.57 -6.12
CA THR A 175 2.67 18.60 -5.79
C THR A 175 3.11 19.43 -6.99
N ASN A 176 3.19 18.84 -8.19
CA ASN A 176 3.74 19.52 -9.37
C ASN A 176 2.70 20.15 -10.30
N ARG A 177 1.41 19.85 -10.14
CA ARG A 177 0.33 20.39 -10.98
C ARG A 177 -0.55 21.35 -10.18
N ILE A 178 -1.07 22.36 -10.87
CA ILE A 178 -2.00 23.33 -10.28
C ILE A 178 -3.38 22.68 -10.20
N GLY A 179 -3.89 22.50 -8.99
CA GLY A 179 -5.21 21.94 -8.73
C GLY A 179 -5.35 21.63 -7.25
N ASN A 180 -6.54 21.85 -6.69
CA ASN A 180 -6.86 21.48 -5.31
C ASN A 180 -8.22 20.82 -5.32
N ASP A 181 -8.26 19.58 -5.81
CA ASP A 181 -9.47 18.79 -5.92
C ASP A 181 -9.50 17.71 -4.82
N GLU A 182 -10.71 17.33 -4.41
CA GLU A 182 -10.92 16.30 -3.39
C GLU A 182 -10.58 14.89 -3.91
N VAL A 183 -10.54 14.70 -5.24
CA VAL A 183 -10.26 13.41 -5.86
C VAL A 183 -8.80 13.04 -5.66
N THR A 184 -7.86 13.93 -5.99
CA THR A 184 -6.41 13.74 -5.81
C THR A 184 -6.06 13.53 -4.33
N LYS A 185 -6.75 14.22 -3.41
CA LYS A 185 -6.57 14.04 -1.95
C LYS A 185 -7.05 12.68 -1.45
N SER A 186 -8.17 12.18 -1.98
CA SER A 186 -8.77 10.92 -1.55
C SER A 186 -8.23 9.70 -2.29
N ALA A 187 -7.64 9.88 -3.48
CA ALA A 187 -7.12 8.83 -4.34
C ALA A 187 -6.13 7.87 -3.64
N PRO A 188 -5.15 8.35 -2.84
CA PRO A 188 -4.23 7.46 -2.13
C PRO A 188 -4.94 6.48 -1.19
N MET A 189 -5.94 6.98 -0.46
CA MET A 189 -6.71 6.17 0.48
C MET A 189 -7.55 5.12 -0.26
N LYS A 190 -8.31 5.57 -1.26
CA LYS A 190 -9.20 4.70 -2.05
C LYS A 190 -8.43 3.60 -2.80
N LEU A 191 -7.25 3.94 -3.34
CA LEU A 191 -6.39 2.97 -4.01
C LEU A 191 -5.90 1.89 -3.03
N ARG A 192 -5.44 2.27 -1.84
CA ARG A 192 -5.00 1.31 -0.81
C ARG A 192 -6.14 0.40 -0.36
N GLN A 193 -7.33 0.97 -0.11
CA GLN A 193 -8.51 0.21 0.26
C GLN A 193 -8.85 -0.84 -0.81
N LEU A 194 -8.94 -0.42 -2.07
CA LEU A 194 -9.25 -1.33 -3.18
C LEU A 194 -8.24 -2.47 -3.29
N VAL A 195 -6.95 -2.16 -3.25
CA VAL A 195 -5.89 -3.17 -3.38
C VAL A 195 -5.93 -4.14 -2.22
N ASN A 196 -6.09 -3.65 -0.99
CA ASN A 196 -6.20 -4.51 0.19
C ASN A 196 -7.44 -5.41 0.13
N SER A 197 -8.58 -4.93 -0.36
CA SER A 197 -9.78 -5.75 -0.56
C SER A 197 -9.57 -6.86 -1.61
N VAL A 198 -8.81 -6.59 -2.67
CA VAL A 198 -8.45 -7.62 -3.66
C VAL A 198 -7.57 -8.68 -3.03
N LEU A 199 -6.54 -8.25 -2.29
CA LEU A 199 -5.62 -9.15 -1.60
C LEU A 199 -6.32 -10.00 -0.54
N GLU A 200 -7.22 -9.42 0.25
CA GLU A 200 -8.02 -10.15 1.24
C GLU A 200 -8.86 -11.25 0.59
N ASN A 201 -9.54 -10.94 -0.52
CA ASN A 201 -10.45 -11.89 -1.18
C ASN A 201 -9.73 -12.97 -2.01
N ARG A 202 -8.53 -12.69 -2.53
CA ARG A 202 -7.86 -13.56 -3.50
C ARG A 202 -6.41 -13.92 -3.17
N GLY A 203 -5.66 -13.02 -2.54
CA GLY A 203 -4.26 -13.27 -2.19
C GLY A 203 -4.08 -13.99 -0.86
N PHE A 204 -5.01 -13.81 0.09
CA PHE A 204 -4.86 -14.33 1.45
C PHE A 204 -6.08 -15.12 1.97
N SER A 205 -7.07 -15.40 1.12
CA SER A 205 -8.34 -16.03 1.52
C SER A 205 -8.26 -17.54 1.82
N GLU A 206 -7.23 -18.25 1.34
CA GLU A 206 -7.15 -19.72 1.49
C GLU A 206 -6.53 -20.22 2.82
N ILE A 207 -6.19 -19.36 3.77
CA ILE A 207 -5.36 -19.78 4.93
C ILE A 207 -6.18 -20.46 6.07
N LEU A 208 -7.51 -20.65 5.94
CA LEU A 208 -8.36 -21.12 7.06
C LEU A 208 -9.29 -22.30 6.78
N ASN A 209 -9.08 -23.09 5.72
CA ASN A 209 -9.87 -24.31 5.47
C ASN A 209 -9.03 -25.59 5.46
N GLU A 210 -8.30 -25.87 6.53
CA GLU A 210 -7.94 -27.25 6.88
C GLU A 210 -8.18 -27.46 8.38
N GLY A 211 -9.36 -28.01 8.69
CA GLY A 211 -9.74 -28.57 9.98
C GLY A 211 -10.32 -29.96 9.77
#